data_AF-A0A0L0LCT7-F1
#
_entry.id   AF-A0A0L0LCT7-F1
#
_cell.length_a   1.000
_cell.length_b   1.000
_cell.length_c   1.000
_cell.angle_alpha   90.00
_cell.angle_beta   90.00
_cell.angle_gamma   90.00
#
_symmetry.space_group_name_H-M   'P 1'
#
loop_
_entity.id
_entity.type
_entity.pdbx_description
1 polymer ?
#
loop_
_entity_poly.entity_id
_entity_poly.type
_entity_poly.pdbx_seq_one_letter_code
_entity_poly.pdbx_strand_id
1 'polypeptide(L)' 'MQIRNIAIIAHVDHGKTTLTDALMRQTGMVTEEGISMDSNALEQERGITIYAKNT' A
#
# COMPACT_ATOMS: atom_id res chain seq x y z
N MET A 1 -2.83 9.68 -23.03
CA MET A 1 -2.25 8.99 -21.86
C MET A 1 -2.98 7.67 -21.67
N GLN A 2 -2.28 6.57 -21.51
CA GLN A 2 -2.86 5.26 -21.19
C GLN A 2 -2.90 5.13 -19.66
N ILE A 3 -3.99 5.58 -19.04
CA ILE A 3 -4.20 5.46 -17.59
C ILE A 3 -4.98 4.17 -17.32
N ARG A 4 -4.54 3.36 -16.36
CA ARG A 4 -5.28 2.19 -15.88
C ARG A 4 -5.60 2.37 -14.41
N ASN A 5 -6.88 2.36 -14.08
CA ASN A 5 -7.36 2.34 -12.70
C ASN A 5 -7.45 0.89 -12.25
N ILE A 6 -6.82 0.57 -11.12
CA ILE A 6 -6.83 -0.78 -10.52
C ILE A 6 -7.17 -0.67 -9.03
N ALA A 7 -7.77 -1.71 -8.47
CA ALA A 7 -8.05 -1.84 -7.04
C ALA A 7 -7.57 -3.21 -6.55
N ILE A 8 -6.98 -3.25 -5.35
CA ILE A 8 -6.47 -4.47 -4.73
C ILE A 8 -7.41 -4.85 -3.58
N ILE A 9 -8.01 -6.04 -3.66
CA ILE A 9 -8.90 -6.58 -2.63
C ILE A 9 -8.29 -7.89 -2.12
N ALA A 10 -8.14 -8.01 -0.82
CA ALA A 10 -7.65 -9.23 -0.18
C ALA A 10 -8.21 -9.33 1.24
N HIS A 11 -8.26 -10.55 1.78
CA HIS A 11 -8.60 -10.80 3.18
C HIS A 11 -7.56 -10.18 4.14
N VAL A 12 -7.88 -10.14 5.44
CA VAL A 12 -6.94 -9.73 6.50
C VAL A 12 -5.73 -10.67 6.47
N ASP A 13 -4.53 -10.14 6.71
CA ASP A 13 -3.24 -10.85 6.69
C ASP A 13 -2.81 -11.48 5.35
N HIS A 14 -3.48 -11.16 4.23
CA HIS A 14 -3.12 -11.67 2.90
C HIS A 14 -2.09 -10.80 2.15
N GLY A 15 -1.32 -9.95 2.85
CA GLY A 15 -0.21 -9.20 2.25
C GLY A 15 -0.63 -8.11 1.25
N LYS A 16 -1.83 -7.54 1.40
CA LYS A 16 -2.32 -6.44 0.53
C LYS A 16 -1.39 -5.21 0.57
N THR A 17 -0.93 -4.84 1.76
CA THR A 17 0.06 -3.77 1.96
C THR A 17 1.39 -4.13 1.29
N THR A 18 1.88 -5.36 1.49
CA THR A 18 3.13 -5.85 0.86
C THR A 18 3.08 -5.78 -0.66
N LEU A 19 1.95 -6.15 -1.28
CA LEU A 19 1.76 -6.06 -2.72
C LEU A 19 1.79 -4.62 -3.22
N THR A 20 1.14 -3.71 -2.48
CA THR A 20 1.06 -2.29 -2.85
C THR A 20 2.42 -1.62 -2.72
N ASP A 21 3.16 -1.90 -1.65
CA ASP A 21 4.51 -1.38 -1.42
C ASP A 21 5.49 -1.90 -2.49
N ALA A 22 5.40 -3.18 -2.88
CA ALA A 22 6.20 -3.75 -3.96
C ALA A 22 5.92 -3.08 -5.32
N LEU A 23 4.65 -2.79 -5.62
CA LEU A 23 4.27 -2.05 -6.83
C LEU A 23 4.87 -0.64 -6.85
N MET A 24 4.81 0.08 -5.72
CA MET A 24 5.38 1.43 -5.63
C MET A 24 6.91 1.46 -5.74
N ARG A 25 7.59 0.45 -5.17
CA ARG A 25 9.05 0.28 -5.36
C ARG A 25 9.40 -0.01 -6.81
N GLN A 26 8.65 -0.90 -7.46
CA GLN A 26 8.89 -1.26 -8.86
C GLN A 26 8.64 -0.08 -9.81
N THR A 27 7.67 0.79 -9.52
CA THR A 27 7.40 1.99 -10.33
C THR A 27 8.33 3.17 -10.00
N GLY A 28 9.22 3.02 -9.02
CA GLY A 28 10.14 4.07 -8.59
C GLY A 28 9.49 5.24 -7.86
N MET A 29 8.23 5.10 -7.41
CA MET A 29 7.53 6.13 -6.62
C MET A 29 8.01 6.20 -5.17
N VAL A 30 8.59 5.12 -4.64
CA VAL A 30 9.12 5.05 -3.27
C VAL A 30 10.56 4.55 -3.29
N THR A 31 11.48 5.37 -2.81
CA THR A 31 12.94 5.11 -2.78
C THR A 31 13.50 4.78 -1.40
N GLU A 32 12.72 4.97 -0.33
CA GLU A 32 13.14 4.73 1.06
C GLU A 32 12.43 3.51 1.66
N GLU A 33 13.20 2.67 2.37
CA GLU A 33 12.66 1.57 3.16
C GLU A 33 11.91 2.13 4.38
N GLY A 34 10.62 1.80 4.50
CA GLY A 34 9.77 2.21 5.62
C GLY A 34 8.61 3.14 5.24
N ILE A 35 8.58 3.64 4.00
CA ILE A 35 7.39 4.34 3.49
C ILE A 35 6.38 3.26 3.06
N SER A 36 5.40 3.03 3.93
CA SER A 36 4.24 2.19 3.64
C SER A 36 3.01 3.06 3.35
N MET A 37 2.08 2.51 2.56
CA MET A 37 0.77 3.12 2.37
C MET A 37 -0.05 3.18 3.67
N ASP A 38 0.25 2.29 4.62
CA ASP A 38 -0.34 2.28 5.96
C ASP A 38 0.38 3.32 6.84
N SER A 39 -0.18 4.54 6.90
CA SER A 39 0.44 5.70 7.56
C SER A 39 -0.06 5.92 9.00
N ASN A 40 -1.16 5.30 9.41
CA ASN A 40 -1.63 5.42 10.80
C ASN A 40 -0.95 4.40 11.72
N ALA A 41 -0.66 4.80 12.96
CA ALA A 41 -0.11 3.91 13.98
C ALA A 41 -1.00 2.67 14.22
N LEU A 42 -2.33 2.84 14.16
CA LEU A 42 -3.28 1.73 14.33
C LEU A 42 -3.24 0.71 13.18
N GLU A 43 -2.92 1.17 11.96
CA GLU A 43 -2.79 0.33 10.77
C GLU A 43 -1.51 -0.51 10.86
N GLN A 44 -0.40 0.13 11.28
CA GLN A 44 0.88 -0.52 11.46
C GLN A 44 0.89 -1.53 12.63
N GLU A 45 0.24 -1.18 13.75
CA GLU A 45 0.14 -2.06 14.92
C GLU A 45 -0.71 -3.31 14.63
N ARG A 46 -1.74 -3.18 13.79
CA ARG A 46 -2.73 -4.25 13.55
C ARG A 46 -2.64 -4.93 12.20
N GLY A 47 -1.75 -4.49 11.31
CA GLY A 47 -1.59 -5.06 9.97
C GLY A 47 -2.85 -4.89 9.08
N ILE A 48 -3.64 -3.85 9.32
CA ILE A 48 -4.87 -3.58 8.57
C ILE A 48 -4.77 -2.23 7.84
N THR A 49 -5.30 -2.17 6.63
CA THR A 49 -5.51 -0.90 5.92
C THR A 49 -6.91 -0.39 6.23
N ILE A 50 -7.01 0.77 6.88
CA ILE A 50 -8.28 1.40 7.27
C ILE A 50 -8.63 2.50 6.25
N TYR A 51 -7.63 3.29 5.83
CA TYR A 51 -7.79 4.35 4.85
C TYR A 51 -6.86 4.15 3.66
N ALA A 52 -7.40 4.23 2.44
CA ALA A 52 -6.57 4.32 1.25
C ALA A 52 -5.96 5.72 1.19
N LYS A 53 -4.64 5.83 1.36
CA LYS A 53 -3.92 7.09 1.19
C LYS A 53 -3.89 7.46 -0.30
N ASN A 54 -4.54 8.56 -0.66
CA ASN A 54 -4.58 9.11 -2.03
C ASN A 54 -3.95 10.51 -2.11
N THR A 55 -3.20 10.94 -1.07
CA THR A 55 -2.61 12.27 -0.96
C THR A 55 -1.10 12.19 -0.78
#